data_AF-A0A6L7WSC6-F1
#
_entry.id   AF-A0A6L7WSC6-F1
#
_cell.length_a   1.000
_cell.length_b   1.000
_cell.length_c   1.000
_cell.angle_alpha   90.00
_cell.angle_beta   90.00
_cell.angle_gamma   90.00
#
_symmetry.space_group_name_H-M   'P 1'
#
loop_
_entity.id
_entity.type
_entity.pdbx_description
1 polymer ?
#
loop_
_entity_poly.entity_id
_entity_poly.type
_entity_poly.pdbx_seq_one_letter_code
_entity_poly.pdbx_strand_id
1 'polypeptide(L)' 'MDSTMRSNATVGPPVEYLVYQADTFARGTYELLEVDAPYLLELRHAWSDNIRIAFESLPSAPTVVGADATVRHI' A
#
# COMPACT_ATOMS: atom_id res chain seq x y z
N MET A 1 2.08 -2.46 1.64
CA MET A 1 2.81 -1.54 2.53
C MET A 1 3.86 -0.78 1.74
N ASP A 2 4.34 -1.37 0.65
CA ASP A 2 5.38 -0.88 -0.25
C ASP A 2 4.89 0.13 -1.31
N SER A 3 3.95 1.01 -0.98
CA SER A 3 3.38 1.95 -1.96
C SER A 3 4.47 2.79 -2.66
N THR A 4 5.47 3.26 -1.92
CA THR A 4 6.61 4.01 -2.47
C THR A 4 7.50 3.14 -3.37
N MET A 5 7.86 1.93 -2.94
CA MET A 5 8.71 1.04 -3.76
C MET A 5 8.00 0.59 -5.04
N ARG A 6 6.67 0.55 -5.06
CA ARG A 6 5.88 0.22 -6.26
C ARG A 6 5.70 1.41 -7.21
N SER A 7 5.66 2.63 -6.69
CA SER A 7 5.46 3.83 -7.51
C SER A 7 6.77 4.50 -7.94
N ASN A 8 7.89 4.19 -7.28
CA ASN A 8 9.21 4.70 -7.60
C ASN A 8 10.28 3.60 -7.57
N ALA A 9 10.80 3.25 -8.74
CA ALA A 9 11.81 2.20 -8.91
C ALA A 9 13.17 2.50 -8.25
N THR A 10 13.43 3.74 -7.82
CA THR A 10 14.66 4.09 -7.08
C THR A 10 14.57 3.78 -5.59
N VAL A 11 13.40 3.37 -5.10
CA VAL A 11 13.18 3.03 -3.69
C VAL A 11 12.93 1.53 -3.61
N GLY A 12 13.74 0.83 -2.82
CA GLY A 12 13.69 -0.62 -2.72
C GLY A 12 14.42 -1.13 -1.47
N PRO A 13 14.34 -2.44 -1.19
CA PRO A 13 15.14 -3.07 -0.14
C PRO A 13 16.65 -2.95 -0.39
N PRO A 14 17.47 -3.09 0.66
CA PRO A 14 17.06 -3.46 2.03
C PRO A 14 16.34 -2.32 2.78
N VAL A 15 15.45 -2.69 3.70
CA VAL A 15 14.74 -1.75 4.58
C VAL A 15 15.13 -2.02 6.03
N GLU A 16 15.63 -1.01 6.73
CA GLU A 16 15.97 -1.13 8.15
C GLU A 16 14.95 -0.42 9.04
N TYR A 17 14.74 -0.96 10.25
CA TYR A 17 13.95 -0.29 11.27
C TYR A 17 14.54 -0.47 12.67
N LEU A 18 14.25 0.49 13.54
CA LEU A 18 14.54 0.45 14.97
C LEU A 18 13.26 0.75 15.75
N VAL A 19 12.88 -0.14 16.66
CA VAL A 19 11.78 0.09 17.61
C VAL A 19 12.39 0.47 18.95
N TYR A 20 12.23 1.73 19.35
CA TYR A 20 12.70 2.23 20.63
C TYR A 20 11.56 2.31 21.64
N GLN A 21 11.78 1.79 22.85
CA GLN A 21 10.83 1.91 23.95
C GLN A 21 11.17 3.14 24.81
N ALA A 22 10.17 3.99 25.03
CA ALA A 22 10.31 5.21 25.81
C ALA A 22 10.90 4.95 27.21
N ASP A 23 11.70 5.90 27.70
CA ASP A 23 12.32 5.92 29.03
C ASP A 23 13.24 4.74 29.38
N THR A 24 13.52 3.86 28.42
CA THR A 24 14.44 2.73 28.66
C THR A 24 15.91 3.15 28.61
N PHE A 25 16.23 4.22 27.86
CA PHE A 25 17.60 4.62 27.51
C PHE A 25 18.46 3.45 27.00
N ALA A 26 17.80 2.41 26.47
CA ALA A 26 18.40 1.17 26.05
C ALA A 26 18.22 1.01 24.55
N ARG A 27 19.12 0.24 23.94
CA ARG A 27 18.97 -0.14 22.54
C ARG A 27 17.69 -0.99 22.39
N GLY A 28 16.80 -0.52 21.53
CA GLY A 28 15.61 -1.27 21.13
C GLY A 28 15.87 -2.31 20.04
N THR A 29 14.80 -2.90 19.51
CA THR A 29 14.90 -3.90 18.44
C THR A 29 15.31 -3.24 17.14
N TYR A 30 16.44 -3.67 16.57
CA TYR A 30 16.90 -3.25 15.24
C TYR A 30 16.87 -4.45 14.32
N GLU A 31 16.32 -4.27 13.12
CA GLU A 31 16.28 -5.30 12.09
C GLU A 31 16.59 -4.71 10.71
N LEU A 32 17.27 -5.50 9.87
CA LEU A 32 17.49 -5.26 8.46
C LEU A 32 16.65 -6.25 7.65
N LEU A 33 15.65 -5.75 6.94
CA LEU A 33 14.81 -6.55 6.06
C LEU A 33 15.41 -6.53 4.65
N GLU A 34 16.11 -7.62 4.32
CA GLU A 34 16.58 -7.91 2.97
C GLU A 34 15.39 -8.13 2.01
N VAL A 35 15.70 -8.14 0.71
CA VAL A 35 14.70 -8.32 -0.36
C VAL A 35 13.87 -9.59 -0.22
N ASP A 36 14.46 -10.65 0.34
CA ASP A 36 13.89 -11.98 0.52
C ASP A 36 13.47 -12.27 1.97
N ALA A 37 13.52 -11.28 2.86
CA ALA A 37 13.11 -11.44 4.25
C ALA A 37 11.67 -11.97 4.32
N PRO A 38 11.41 -13.15 4.92
CA PRO A 38 10.09 -13.79 4.89
C PRO A 38 8.96 -12.88 5.41
N TYR A 39 9.23 -12.17 6.51
CA TYR A 39 8.30 -11.21 7.07
C TYR A 39 7.95 -10.06 6.10
N LEU A 40 8.95 -9.52 5.39
CA LEU A 40 8.71 -8.44 4.42
C LEU A 40 7.85 -8.93 3.25
N LEU A 41 8.11 -10.15 2.76
CA LEU A 41 7.33 -10.77 1.69
C LEU A 41 5.88 -11.00 2.13
N GLU A 42 5.67 -11.67 3.26
CA GLU A 42 4.34 -11.95 3.82
C GLU A 42 3.54 -10.67 4.03
N LEU A 43 4.15 -9.63 4.59
CA LEU A 43 3.51 -8.35 4.84
C LEU A 43 3.11 -7.63 3.54
N ARG A 44 3.94 -7.71 2.49
CA ARG A 44 3.62 -7.14 1.17
C ARG A 44 2.46 -7.86 0.50
N HIS A 45 2.45 -9.20 0.56
CA HIS A 45 1.37 -10.02 0.03
C HIS A 45 0.06 -9.76 0.75
N ALA A 46 0.05 -9.93 2.08
CA ALA A 46 -1.14 -9.74 2.90
C ALA A 46 -1.74 -8.34 2.74
N TRP A 47 -0.90 -7.29 2.72
CA TRP A 47 -1.40 -5.93 2.52
C TRP A 47 -2.04 -5.74 1.14
N SER A 48 -1.40 -6.25 0.08
CA SER A 48 -1.89 -6.06 -1.29
C SER A 48 -3.21 -6.79 -1.52
N ASP A 49 -3.32 -8.02 -0.99
CA ASP A 49 -4.55 -8.81 -1.07
C ASP A 49 -5.69 -8.15 -0.30
N ASN A 50 -5.43 -7.67 0.92
CA ASN A 50 -6.47 -7.04 1.74
C ASN A 50 -6.96 -5.71 1.15
N ILE A 51 -6.08 -4.90 0.55
CA ILE A 51 -6.53 -3.69 -0.17
C ILE A 51 -7.42 -4.06 -1.36
N ARG A 52 -7.03 -5.09 -2.14
CA ARG A 52 -7.82 -5.53 -3.29
C ARG A 52 -9.22 -5.99 -2.84
N ILE A 53 -9.28 -6.83 -1.81
CA ILE A 53 -10.55 -7.31 -1.22
C ILE A 53 -11.40 -6.14 -0.72
N ALA A 54 -10.80 -5.22 0.03
CA ALA A 54 -11.49 -4.05 0.55
C ALA A 54 -12.07 -3.18 -0.59
N PHE A 55 -11.31 -2.97 -1.66
CA PHE A 55 -11.76 -2.22 -2.82
C PHE A 55 -12.91 -2.92 -3.57
N GLU A 56 -12.81 -4.23 -3.78
CA GLU A 56 -13.87 -5.06 -4.39
C GLU A 56 -15.16 -5.08 -3.55
N SER A 57 -15.04 -4.90 -2.23
CA SER A 57 -16.20 -4.85 -1.32
C SER A 57 -16.94 -3.52 -1.31
N LEU A 58 -16.41 -2.48 -1.98
CA LEU A 58 -17.07 -1.18 -2.06
C LEU A 58 -18.35 -1.27 -2.90
N PRO A 59 -19.39 -0.49 -2.57
CA PRO A 59 -20.57 -0.41 -3.40
C PRO A 59 -20.21 0.12 -4.80
N SER A 60 -20.92 -0.38 -5.82
CA SER A 60 -20.75 0.15 -7.17
C SER A 60 -21.07 1.64 -7.21
N ALA A 61 -20.24 2.41 -7.90
CA ALA A 61 -20.55 3.80 -8.15
C ALA A 61 -21.89 3.90 -8.90
N PRO A 62 -22.77 4.86 -8.55
CA PRO A 62 -24.01 5.04 -9.28
C PRO A 62 -23.69 5.34 -10.74
N THR A 63 -24.15 4.48 -11.65
CA THR A 63 -23.97 4.66 -13.09
C THR A 63 -24.67 5.95 -13.51
N VAL A 64 -23.90 6.96 -13.94
CA VAL A 64 -24.47 8.05 -14.73
C VAL A 64 -24.71 7.50 -16.13
N VAL A 65 -25.85 6.80 -16.30
CA VAL A 65 -26.34 6.49 -17.64
C VAL A 65 -26.69 7.83 -18.26
N GLY A 66 -25.97 8.21 -19.31
CA GLY A 66 -26.02 9.54 -19.93
C GLY A 66 -27.45 10.01 -20.17
N ALA A 67 -27.78 11.16 -19.56
CA ALA A 67 -28.87 11.98 -20.06
C ALA A 67 -28.52 12.38 -21.50
N ASP A 68 -29.43 12.02 -22.40
CA ASP A 68 -29.54 12.41 -23.81
C ASP A 68 -28.90 13.78 -24.11
N ALA A 69 -27.68 13.75 -24.65
CA ALA A 69 -27.04 14.93 -25.21
C ALA A 69 -27.57 15.16 -26.63
N THR A 70 -28.80 15.67 -26.74
CA THR A 70 -29.27 16.26 -27.99
C THR A 70 -28.48 17.55 -28.23
N VAL A 71 -27.40 17.45 -29.00
CA VAL A 71 -26.68 18.61 -29.54
C VAL A 71 -27.58 19.26 -30.59
N ARG A 72 -28.24 20.38 -30.23
CA ARG A 72 -28.77 21.31 -31.23
C ARG A 72 -27.61 22.16 -31.74
N HIS A 73 -27.09 21.79 -32.90
CA HIS A 73 -26.32 22.71 -33.73
C HIS A 73 -27.23 23.84 -34.20
N ILE A 74 -26.70 25.06 -34.14
CA ILE A 74 -27.19 26.27 -34.82
C ILE A 74 -27.14 26.02 -36.32
#